data_AF-A0A0J1G3Z8-F1
#
_entry.id   AF-A0A0J1G3Z8-F1
#
_cell.length_a   1.000
_cell.length_b   1.000
_cell.length_c   1.000
_cell.angle_alpha   90.00
_cell.angle_beta   90.00
_cell.angle_gamma   90.00
#
_symmetry.space_group_name_H-M   'P 1'
#
loop_
_entity.id
_entity.type
_entity.pdbx_description
1 polymer ?
#
loop_
_entity_poly.entity_id
_entity_poly.type
_entity_poly.pdbx_seq_one_letter_code
_entity_poly.pdbx_strand_id
1 'polypeptide(L)'
;MKTLTVAVIFLATIASANAFAQSKTRAQVYQELIQAQQDGRDFVTDTSYPDVNPVFAHQLEQQQQARLAQNQTTNAVASSTATNTPSATN
;
A
#
# COMPACT_ATOMS: atom_id res chain seq x y z
N MET A 1 6.73 -45.14 -24.46
CA MET A 1 6.05 -44.00 -23.79
C MET A 1 6.78 -43.61 -22.50
N LYS A 2 8.09 -43.35 -22.55
CA LYS A 2 8.92 -43.02 -21.35
C LYS A 2 9.62 -41.67 -21.50
N THR A 3 9.83 -41.24 -22.75
CA THR A 3 10.37 -39.94 -23.14
C THR A 3 9.39 -38.79 -22.91
N LEU A 4 8.09 -39.05 -23.02
CA LEU A 4 7.05 -38.05 -22.79
C LEU A 4 6.98 -37.62 -21.31
N THR A 5 7.19 -38.55 -20.38
CA THR A 5 7.21 -38.26 -18.94
C THR A 5 8.39 -37.36 -18.55
N VAL A 6 9.57 -37.58 -19.14
CA VAL A 6 10.77 -36.77 -18.87
C VAL A 6 10.60 -35.34 -19.39
N ALA A 7 9.96 -35.16 -20.55
CA ALA A 7 9.69 -33.84 -21.11
C ALA A 7 8.73 -33.00 -20.25
N VAL A 8 7.69 -33.64 -19.69
CA VAL A 8 6.73 -32.97 -18.80
C VAL A 8 7.37 -32.53 -17.48
N ILE A 9 8.26 -33.35 -16.92
CA ILE A 9 8.99 -33.02 -15.69
C ILE A 9 9.95 -31.84 -15.92
N PHE A 10 10.66 -31.81 -17.05
CA PHE A 10 11.55 -30.69 -17.39
C PHE A 10 10.79 -29.37 -17.54
N LEU A 11 9.64 -29.36 -18.21
CA LEU A 11 8.83 -28.16 -18.39
C LEU A 11 8.29 -27.60 -17.06
N ALA A 12 7.94 -28.48 -16.12
CA ALA A 12 7.48 -28.08 -14.79
C ALA A 12 8.58 -27.37 -13.96
N THR A 13 9.85 -27.79 -14.10
CA THR A 13 10.96 -27.19 -13.34
C THR A 13 11.34 -25.77 -13.78
N ILE A 14 11.12 -25.41 -15.05
CA ILE A 14 11.40 -24.07 -15.58
C ILE A 14 10.38 -23.05 -15.04
N ALA A 15 9.13 -23.45 -14.82
CA ALA A 15 8.10 -22.56 -14.26
C ALA A 15 8.37 -22.15 -12.80
N SER A 16 9.09 -22.99 -12.03
CA SER A 16 9.49 -22.70 -10.64
C SER A 16 10.75 -21.83 -10.51
N ALA A 17 11.45 -21.52 -11.62
CA ALA A 17 12.70 -20.76 -11.58
C ALA A 17 12.50 -19.22 -11.48
N ASN A 18 11.26 -18.74 -11.40
CA ASN A 18 10.93 -17.30 -11.39
C ASN A 18 11.12 -16.62 -10.02
N ALA A 19 11.98 -17.15 -9.15
CA ALA A 19 12.38 -16.51 -7.90
C ALA A 19 13.56 -15.53 -8.11
N PHE A 20 13.77 -15.05 -9.32
CA PHE A 20 14.67 -13.93 -9.56
C PHE A 20 14.09 -12.69 -8.88
N ALA A 21 14.95 -11.94 -8.18
CA ALA A 21 14.60 -10.67 -7.55
C ALA A 21 13.99 -9.71 -8.58
N GLN A 22 12.68 -9.77 -8.75
CA GLN A 22 11.95 -8.93 -9.67
C GLN A 22 11.94 -7.53 -9.06
N SER A 23 12.90 -6.71 -9.49
CA SER A 23 12.97 -5.31 -9.08
C SER A 23 11.70 -4.62 -9.55
N LYS A 24 10.93 -4.05 -8.63
CA LYS A 24 9.77 -3.23 -8.97
C LYS A 24 10.24 -2.04 -9.81
N THR A 25 9.48 -1.72 -10.86
CA THR A 25 9.72 -0.48 -11.60
C THR A 25 9.40 0.72 -10.71
N ARG A 26 9.98 1.89 -11.00
CA ARG A 26 9.68 3.13 -10.24
C ARG A 26 8.18 3.41 -10.18
N ALA A 27 7.47 3.21 -11.30
CA ALA A 27 6.02 3.38 -11.37
C ALA A 27 5.26 2.45 -10.41
N GLN A 28 5.68 1.19 -10.30
CA GLN A 28 5.08 0.22 -9.37
C GLN A 28 5.33 0.61 -7.92
N VAL A 29 6.54 1.10 -7.59
CA VAL A 29 6.87 1.58 -6.24
C VAL A 29 5.99 2.76 -5.86
N TYR A 30 5.78 3.73 -6.77
CA TYR A 30 4.89 4.86 -6.48
C TYR A 30 3.47 4.42 -6.16
N GLN A 31 2.92 3.50 -6.96
CA GLN A 31 1.56 3.00 -6.72
C GLN A 31 1.47 2.28 -5.36
N GLU A 32 2.48 1.50 -4.99
CA GLU A 32 2.54 0.84 -3.70
C GLU A 32 2.65 1.83 -2.54
N LEU A 33 3.44 2.89 -2.67
CA LEU A 33 3.53 3.93 -1.65
C LEU A 33 2.20 4.67 -1.47
N ILE A 34 1.49 4.96 -2.56
CA ILE A 34 0.14 5.54 -2.51
C ILE A 34 -0.81 4.58 -1.78
N GLN A 35 -0.76 3.28 -2.12
CA GLN A 35 -1.60 2.29 -1.45
C GLN A 35 -1.25 2.15 0.03
N ALA A 36 0.03 2.11 0.38
CA ALA A 36 0.50 2.03 1.76
C ALA A 36 0.05 3.25 2.57
N GLN A 37 0.07 4.44 1.98
CA GLN A 37 -0.46 5.66 2.60
C GLN A 37 -1.98 5.57 2.83
N GLN A 38 -2.73 5.09 1.83
CA GLN A 38 -4.19 4.89 1.96
C GLN A 38 -4.55 3.85 3.03
N ASP A 39 -3.75 2.79 3.13
CA ASP A 39 -3.89 1.72 4.12
C ASP A 39 -3.40 2.15 5.53
N GLY A 40 -2.76 3.31 5.66
CA GLY A 40 -2.18 3.78 6.93
C GLY A 40 -0.93 3.01 7.38
N ARG A 41 -0.17 2.45 6.43
CA ARG A 41 1.13 1.77 6.66
C ARG A 41 2.33 2.71 6.52
N ASP A 42 2.11 4.01 6.63
CA ASP A 42 3.14 5.04 6.58
C ASP A 42 3.93 5.17 7.89
N PHE A 43 3.47 4.50 8.96
CA PHE A 43 4.14 4.48 10.26
C PHE A 43 5.15 3.34 10.34
N VAL A 44 6.44 3.68 10.44
CA VAL A 44 7.56 2.73 10.55
C VAL A 44 8.47 3.20 11.69
N THR A 45 8.96 2.26 12.49
CA THR A 45 9.82 2.55 13.64
C THR A 45 11.28 2.23 13.32
N ASP A 46 12.23 2.99 13.87
CA ASP A 46 13.67 2.77 13.68
C ASP A 46 14.20 1.61 14.54
N THR A 47 13.62 0.43 14.34
CA THR A 47 14.03 -0.83 14.98
C THR A 47 14.05 -1.94 13.94
N SER A 48 14.74 -3.04 14.23
CA SER A 48 14.63 -4.25 13.41
C SER A 48 13.19 -4.75 13.31
N TYR A 49 12.93 -5.57 12.29
CA TYR A 49 11.61 -6.16 12.02
C TYR A 49 10.95 -6.68 13.31
N PRO A 50 9.64 -6.45 13.51
CA PRO A 50 8.63 -5.92 12.58
C PRO A 50 8.78 -4.43 12.23
N ASP A 51 8.11 -3.99 11.15
CA ASP A 51 8.12 -2.59 10.67
C ASP A 51 7.71 -1.59 11.76
N VAL A 52 6.79 -1.99 12.64
CA VAL A 52 6.41 -1.27 13.85
C VAL A 52 6.77 -2.11 15.04
N ASN A 53 7.68 -1.60 15.87
CA ASN A 53 8.01 -2.23 17.14
C ASN A 53 6.72 -2.37 17.99
N PRO A 54 6.44 -3.54 18.56
CA PRO A 54 5.23 -3.76 19.36
C PRO A 54 5.09 -2.79 20.54
N VAL A 55 6.19 -2.22 21.03
CA VAL A 55 6.16 -1.17 22.08
C VAL A 55 5.39 0.08 21.64
N PHE A 56 5.34 0.39 20.34
CA PHE A 56 4.63 1.54 19.79
C PHE A 56 3.21 1.23 19.30
N ALA A 57 2.69 0.01 19.51
CA ALA A 57 1.36 -0.39 19.05
C ALA A 57 0.26 0.58 19.54
N HIS A 58 0.31 0.97 20.82
CA HIS A 58 -0.64 1.93 21.38
C HIS A 58 -0.55 3.32 20.75
N GLN A 59 0.64 3.77 20.37
CA GLN A 59 0.83 5.06 19.72
C GLN A 59 0.26 5.03 18.29
N LEU A 60 0.45 3.93 17.57
CA LEU A 60 -0.11 3.72 16.24
C LEU A 60 -1.65 3.75 16.28
N GLU A 61 -2.28 3.07 17.24
CA GLU A 61 -3.74 3.09 17.43
C GLU A 61 -4.28 4.49 17.69
N GLN A 62 -3.62 5.27 18.57
CA GLN A 62 -4.01 6.65 18.85
C GLN A 62 -3.88 7.55 17.62
N GLN A 63 -2.79 7.40 16.86
CA GLN A 63 -2.58 8.17 15.64
C GLN A 63 -3.63 7.82 14.58
N GLN A 64 -3.99 6.55 14.44
CA GLN A 64 -5.02 6.10 13.52
C GLN A 64 -6.39 6.69 13.88
N GLN A 65 -6.76 6.68 15.17
CA GLN A 65 -7.99 7.31 15.66
C GLN A 65 -8.03 8.81 15.39
N ALA A 66 -6.91 9.52 15.63
CA ALA A 66 -6.80 10.95 15.32
C ALA A 66 -6.96 11.23 13.81
N ARG A 67 -6.37 10.40 12.94
CA ARG A 67 -6.53 10.52 11.48
C ARG A 67 -7.97 10.27 11.03
N LEU A 68 -8.65 9.28 11.60
CA LEU A 68 -10.07 9.02 11.31
C LEU A 68 -10.95 10.22 11.68
N ALA A 69 -10.69 10.87 12.81
CA ALA A 69 -11.39 12.09 13.20
C ALA A 69 -11.08 13.28 12.28
N GLN A 70 -9.83 13.39 11.81
CA GLN A 70 -9.39 14.48 10.93
C GLN A 70 -9.91 14.31 9.48
N ASN A 71 -9.98 13.07 8.97
CA ASN A 71 -10.59 12.80 7.66
C ASN A 71 -12.08 13.17 7.62
N GLN A 72 -12.80 13.06 8.74
CA GLN A 72 -14.20 13.50 8.84
C GLN A 72 -14.32 15.03 8.71
N THR A 73 -13.41 15.79 9.35
CA THR A 73 -13.42 17.26 9.25
C THR A 73 -12.91 17.74 7.89
N THR A 74 -11.89 17.13 7.30
CA THR A 74 -11.44 17.47 5.93
C THR A 74 -12.53 17.24 4.89
N ASN A 75 -13.26 16.11 4.96
CA ASN A 75 -14.38 15.86 4.07
C ASN A 75 -15.54 16.84 4.29
N ALA A 76 -15.82 17.23 5.54
CA ALA A 76 -16.81 18.26 5.84
C ALA A 76 -16.41 19.64 5.27
N VAL A 77 -15.14 20.04 5.39
CA VAL A 77 -14.63 21.30 4.83
C VAL A 77 -14.67 21.27 3.29
N ALA A 78 -14.23 20.18 2.65
CA ALA A 78 -14.29 20.03 1.19
C ALA A 78 -15.73 20.09 0.65
N SER A 79 -16.69 19.50 1.38
CA SER A 79 -18.11 19.58 1.02
C SER A 79 -18.70 20.99 1.17
N SER A 80 -18.18 21.80 2.10
CA SER A 80 -18.64 23.18 2.32
C SER A 80 -17.96 24.22 1.43
N THR A 81 -16.75 23.95 0.89
CA THR A 81 -16.17 24.77 -0.19
C THR A 81 -16.89 24.56 -1.51
N ALA A 82 -17.38 23.34 -1.79
CA ALA A 82 -18.15 23.06 -3.02
C ALA A 82 -19.49 23.81 -3.07
N THR A 83 -20.12 24.08 -1.93
CA THR A 83 -21.41 24.79 -1.86
C THR A 83 -21.30 26.32 -1.88
N ASN A 84 -20.11 26.89 -1.67
CA ASN A 84 -19.91 28.34 -1.52
C ASN A 84 -19.22 29.02 -2.72
N THR A 85 -19.13 28.38 -3.88
CA THR A 85 -18.59 29.04 -5.09
C THR A 85 -19.61 30.10 -5.56
N PRO A 86 -19.33 31.41 -5.46
CA PRO A 86 -20.23 32.42 -5.99
C PRO A 86 -20.13 32.37 -7.51
N SER A 87 -21.25 32.08 -8.16
CA SER A 87 -21.40 32.13 -9.61
C SER A 87 -21.16 33.57 -10.11
N ALA A 88 -19.92 33.93 -10.35
CA ALA A 88 -19.55 35.16 -11.03
C ALA A 88 -19.55 34.89 -12.54
N THR A 89 -20.73 34.89 -13.15
CA THR A 89 -20.88 35.04 -14.61
C THR A 89 -20.88 36.53 -14.94
N ASN A 90 -19.89 36.94 -15.72
CA ASN A 90 -19.82 38.21 -16.46
C ASN A 90 -20.83 38.18 -17.60
#